data_AF-A0A1K1PZK6-F1
#
_entry.id   AF-A0A1K1PZK6-F1
#
_cell.length_a   1.000
_cell.length_b   1.000
_cell.length_c   1.000
_cell.angle_alpha   90.00
_cell.angle_beta   90.00
_cell.angle_gamma   90.00
#
_symmetry.space_group_name_H-M   'P 1'
#
loop_
_entity.id
_entity.type
_entity.pdbx_description
1 polymer ?
#
loop_
_entity_poly.entity_id
_entity_poly.type
_entity_poly.pdbx_seq_one_letter_code
_entity_poly.pdbx_strand_id
1 'polypeptide(L)' 'MNDLSVYEKYCYYKTLCVALGGTGRATISKQEYDTAVEVLKKMADNRWDWTEEQKQQYKLLADYLKETFKG' A
#
# COMPACT_ATOMS: atom_id res chain seq x y z
N MET A 1 -8.48 5.54 -6.62
CA MET A 1 -8.76 5.81 -5.19
C MET A 1 -10.25 5.95 -4.88
N ASN A 2 -11.08 6.43 -5.83
CA ASN A 2 -12.52 6.54 -5.60
C ASN A 2 -13.22 5.18 -5.43
N ASP A 3 -12.73 4.12 -6.08
CA ASP A 3 -13.32 2.77 -6.02
C ASP A 3 -12.88 1.92 -4.81
N LEU A 4 -12.04 2.49 -3.93
CA LEU A 4 -11.61 1.80 -2.71
C LEU A 4 -12.60 2.10 -1.58
N SER A 5 -12.95 1.06 -0.83
CA SER A 5 -13.69 1.19 0.42
C SER A 5 -12.91 2.05 1.44
N VAL A 6 -13.63 2.56 2.44
CA VAL A 6 -13.01 3.32 3.54
C VAL A 6 -11.96 2.47 4.26
N TYR A 7 -12.21 1.18 4.43
CA TYR A 7 -11.29 0.24 5.06
C TYR A 7 -10.01 0.03 4.24
N GLU A 8 -10.14 -0.15 2.92
CA GLU A 8 -8.99 -0.30 2.01
C GLU A 8 -8.10 0.97 2.00
N LYS A 9 -8.72 2.16 1.99
CA LYS A 9 -8.01 3.45 2.10
C LYS A 9 -7.27 3.55 3.44
N TYR A 10 -7.91 3.16 4.54
CA TYR A 10 -7.31 3.14 5.87
C TYR A 10 -6.10 2.21 5.92
N CYS A 11 -6.23 0.97 5.43
CA CYS A 11 -5.14 -0.01 5.41
C CYS A 11 -3.94 0.51 4.61
N TYR A 12 -4.19 1.07 3.42
CA TYR A 12 -3.15 1.67 2.59
C TYR A 12 -2.43 2.82 3.31
N TYR A 13 -3.17 3.78 3.86
CA TYR A 13 -2.60 4.94 4.55
C TYR A 13 -1.78 4.53 5.79
N LYS A 14 -2.33 3.65 6.63
CA LYS A 14 -1.66 3.13 7.82
C LYS A 14 -0.35 2.43 7.47
N THR A 15 -0.37 1.64 6.38
CA THR A 15 0.80 0.91 5.87
C THR A 15 1.89 1.87 5.41
N LEU A 16 1.53 2.95 4.71
CA LEU A 16 2.46 4.01 4.33
C LEU A 16 3.07 4.74 5.53
N CYS A 17 2.27 5.05 6.56
CA CYS A 17 2.78 5.69 7.76
C CYS A 17 3.85 4.84 8.45
N VAL A 18 3.61 3.53 8.61
CA VAL A 18 4.59 2.63 9.23
C VAL A 18 5.86 2.55 8.38
N ALA A 19 5.71 2.37 7.07
CA ALA A 19 6.81 2.16 6.15
C ALA A 19 7.69 3.41 5.99
N LEU A 20 7.11 4.60 5.95
CA LEU A 20 7.84 5.86 5.73
C LEU A 20 8.26 6.54 7.04
N GLY A 21 8.15 5.86 8.18
CA GLY A 21 8.51 6.42 9.48
C GLY A 21 7.57 7.54 9.97
N GLY A 22 6.36 7.61 9.43
CA GLY A 22 5.30 8.56 9.79
C GLY A 22 4.78 8.30 11.21
N THR A 23 5.21 9.16 12.13
CA THR A 23 4.69 9.44 13.47
C THR A 23 3.91 8.32 14.18
N GLY A 24 4.59 7.65 15.10
CA GLY A 24 3.99 6.79 16.13
C GLY A 24 4.08 5.31 15.78
N ARG A 25 4.26 4.47 16.81
CA ARG A 25 4.27 3.00 16.73
C ARG A 25 2.91 2.47 16.26
N ALA A 26 2.51 2.73 15.03
CA ALA A 26 1.34 2.11 14.44
C ALA A 26 1.67 0.64 14.21
N THR A 27 1.04 -0.24 14.99
CA THR A 27 1.12 -1.68 14.74
C THR A 27 0.17 -2.02 13.60
N ILE A 28 0.67 -2.76 12.62
CA ILE A 28 -0.13 -3.29 11.52
C ILE A 28 -0.40 -4.76 11.77
N SER A 29 -1.65 -5.16 11.61
CA SER A 29 -2.00 -6.57 11.56
C SER A 29 -1.69 -7.15 10.19
N LYS A 30 -1.44 -8.47 10.13
CA LYS A 30 -1.24 -9.18 8.86
C LYS A 30 -2.38 -8.94 7.86
N GLN A 31 -3.63 -8.87 8.33
CA GLN A 31 -4.79 -8.62 7.50
C GLN A 31 -4.79 -7.21 6.88
N GLU A 32 -4.46 -6.17 7.66
CA GLU A 32 -4.35 -4.80 7.15
C GLU A 32 -3.23 -4.68 6.12
N TYR A 33 -2.11 -5.37 6.36
CA TYR A 33 -0.99 -5.46 5.42
C TYR A 33 -1.40 -6.16 4.11
N ASP A 34 -2.01 -7.34 4.19
CA ASP A 34 -2.46 -8.09 3.00
C ASP A 34 -3.46 -7.25 2.19
N THR A 35 -4.38 -6.56 2.87
CA THR A 35 -5.33 -5.62 2.25
C THR A 35 -4.61 -4.47 1.54
N ALA A 36 -3.59 -3.86 2.16
CA ALA A 36 -2.83 -2.77 1.55
C ALA A 36 -2.05 -3.22 0.29
N VAL A 37 -1.51 -4.44 0.30
CA VAL A 37 -0.84 -5.03 -0.88
C VAL A 37 -1.84 -5.27 -2.01
N GLU A 38 -3.04 -5.78 -1.73
CA GLU A 38 -4.10 -5.92 -2.73
C GLU A 38 -4.53 -4.57 -3.31
N VAL A 39 -4.64 -3.55 -2.46
CA VAL A 39 -4.96 -2.19 -2.87
C VAL A 39 -3.91 -1.61 -3.82
N LEU A 40 -2.62 -1.82 -3.54
CA LEU A 40 -1.52 -1.41 -4.42
C LEU A 40 -1.59 -2.11 -5.79
N LYS A 41 -1.90 -3.41 -5.81
CA LYS A 41 -2.11 -4.17 -7.07
C LYS A 41 -3.32 -3.65 -7.84
N LYS A 42 -4.49 -3.50 -7.20
CA LYS A 42 -5.69 -2.93 -7.81
C LYS A 42 -5.44 -1.54 -8.39
N MET A 43 -4.67 -0.70 -7.70
CA MET A 43 -4.31 0.63 -8.21
C MET A 43 -3.38 0.57 -9.42
N ALA A 44 -2.40 -0.34 -9.44
CA ALA A 44 -1.53 -0.52 -10.61
C ALA A 44 -2.30 -1.09 -11.82
N ASP A 45 -3.24 -2.00 -11.60
CA ASP A 45 -4.00 -2.68 -12.66
C ASP A 45 -5.13 -1.80 -13.23
N ASN A 46 -5.79 -0.98 -12.40
CA ASN A 46 -6.93 -0.17 -12.83
C ASN A 46 -6.56 1.22 -13.40
N ARG A 47 -5.29 1.64 -13.31
CA ARG A 47 -4.84 2.96 -13.77
C ARG A 47 -4.18 2.86 -15.14
N TRP A 48 -5.03 2.79 -16.16
CA TRP A 48 -4.64 2.87 -17.57
C TRP A 48 -4.05 4.24 -17.94
N ASP A 49 -4.33 5.26 -17.14
CA ASP A 49 -3.86 6.65 -17.26
C ASP A 49 -2.43 6.87 -16.71
N TRP A 50 -1.81 5.85 -16.11
CA TRP A 50 -0.48 5.95 -15.52
C TRP A 50 0.63 5.54 -16.47
N THR A 51 1.76 6.26 -16.38
CA THR A 51 3.01 5.87 -17.05
C THR A 51 3.61 4.62 -16.40
N GLU A 52 4.47 3.91 -17.12
CA GLU A 52 5.14 2.72 -16.58
C GLU A 52 6.02 3.04 -15.35
N GLU A 53 6.61 4.23 -15.29
CA GLU A 53 7.35 4.71 -14.12
C GLU A 53 6.45 4.85 -12.88
N GLN A 54 5.26 5.41 -13.04
CA GLN A 54 4.30 5.53 -11.95
C GLN A 54 3.84 4.15 -11.46
N LYS A 55 3.58 3.20 -12.37
CA LYS A 55 3.27 1.82 -12.00
C LYS A 55 4.44 1.13 -11.28
N GLN A 56 5.68 1.37 -11.71
CA GLN A 56 6.87 0.84 -11.05
C GLN A 56 7.05 1.38 -9.63
N GLN A 57 6.79 2.67 -9.40
CA GLN A 57 6.85 3.24 -8.04
C GLN A 57 5.89 2.54 -7.08
N TYR A 58 4.69 2.19 -7.54
CA TYR A 58 3.71 1.45 -6.73
C TYR A 58 4.11 -0.02 -6.48
N LYS A 59 4.76 -0.66 -7.46
CA LYS A 59 5.34 -2.00 -7.27
C LYS A 59 6.50 -2.00 -6.28
N LEU A 60 7.43 -1.04 -6.42
CA LEU A 60 8.55 -0.85 -5.48
C LEU A 60 8.05 -0.59 -4.07
N LEU A 61 7.00 0.20 -3.91
CA LEU A 61 6.36 0.42 -2.63
C LEU A 61 5.77 -0.89 -2.07
N ALA A 62 5.06 -1.69 -2.88
CA ALA A 62 4.53 -2.97 -2.43
C ALA A 62 5.64 -3.95 -1.99
N ASP A 63 6.78 -3.96 -2.68
CA ASP A 63 7.92 -4.80 -2.31
C ASP A 63 8.64 -4.30 -1.06
N TYR A 64 8.82 -2.99 -0.91
CA TYR A 64 9.34 -2.39 0.32
C TYR A 64 8.48 -2.73 1.55
N LEU A 65 7.16 -2.73 1.38
CA LEU A 65 6.22 -3.15 2.43
C LEU A 65 6.40 -4.63 2.76
N LYS A 66 6.52 -5.52 1.77
CA LYS A 66 6.79 -6.95 2.03
C LYS A 66 8.04 -7.18 2.85
N GLU A 67 9.10 -6.42 2.59
CA GLU A 67 10.36 -6.54 3.33
C GLU A 67 10.24 -5.97 4.74
N THR A 68 9.59 -4.81 4.89
CA THR A 68 9.38 -4.15 6.18
C THR A 68 8.56 -5.00 7.16
N PHE A 69 7.58 -5.76 6.67
CA PHE A 69 6.68 -6.59 7.47
C PHE A 69 7.03 -8.08 7.48
N LYS A 70 8.16 -8.49 6.90
CA LYS A 70 8.66 -9.88 6.93
C LYS A 70 9.31 -10.27 8.27
N GLY A 71 9.35 -9.37 9.25
CA GLY A 71 9.87 -9.58 10.60
C GLY A 71 8.84 -10.14 11.56
#